data_AF-A0A1G0J6R7-F1
#
_entry.id   AF-A0A1G0J6R7-F1
#
_cell.length_a   1.000
_cell.length_b   1.000
_cell.length_c   1.000
_cell.angle_alpha   90.00
_cell.angle_beta   90.00
_cell.angle_gamma   90.00
#
_symmetry.space_group_name_H-M   'P 1'
#
loop_
_entity.id
_entity.type
_entity.pdbx_description
1 polymer ?
#
loop_
_entity_poly.entity_id
_entity_poly.type
_entity_poly.pdbx_seq_one_letter_code
_entity_poly.pdbx_strand_id
1 'polypeptide(L)'
;MSHLRRKNKTIAFIHQGRFDTENELLTLRENALRLNNVKALDAVNMRLKKVFPKISQRLVGPLYDRKRDKRFQCYCNVPKSLYAIHLDILSGKVPTDALTCDACWQEDLATTWGYYGWASKEIPIEIWKALCAERGDDKFAYGS
;
A
#
# COMPACT_ATOMS: atom_id res chain seq x y z
N MET A 1 -42.17 11.70 -24.82
CA MET A 1 -40.77 11.42 -25.23
C MET A 1 -40.11 12.78 -25.38
N SER A 2 -39.06 13.19 -24.67
CA SER A 2 -37.89 12.48 -24.16
C SER A 2 -37.33 13.27 -22.95
N HIS A 3 -37.21 12.60 -21.81
CA HIS A 3 -36.56 13.14 -20.61
C HIS A 3 -35.05 13.30 -20.86
N LEU A 4 -34.58 14.55 -20.93
CA LEU A 4 -33.18 14.89 -20.73
C LEU A 4 -32.78 14.52 -19.30
N ARG A 5 -32.17 13.34 -19.13
CA ARG A 5 -31.49 12.95 -17.90
C ARG A 5 -30.37 13.95 -17.63
N ARG A 6 -30.58 14.85 -16.65
CA ARG A 6 -29.51 15.61 -16.00
C ARG A 6 -28.48 14.61 -15.48
N LYS A 7 -27.30 14.58 -16.11
CA LYS A 7 -26.11 13.96 -15.55
C LYS A 7 -25.75 14.75 -14.29
N ASN A 8 -26.07 14.21 -13.12
CA ASN A 8 -25.56 14.72 -11.85
C ASN A 8 -24.03 14.59 -11.87
N LYS A 9 -23.38 15.70 -12.16
CA LYS A 9 -21.93 15.88 -12.04
C LYS A 9 -21.67 16.01 -10.54
N THR A 10 -21.44 14.89 -9.86
CA THR A 10 -21.04 14.89 -8.45
C THR A 10 -19.65 15.50 -8.35
N ILE A 11 -19.58 16.83 -8.28
CA ILE A 11 -18.38 17.55 -7.86
C ILE A 11 -18.34 17.33 -6.35
N ALA A 12 -17.49 16.41 -5.92
CA ALA A 12 -17.29 16.12 -4.52
C ALA A 12 -16.72 17.35 -3.82
N PHE A 13 -17.54 17.97 -2.98
CA PHE A 13 -17.05 18.87 -1.95
C PHE A 13 -16.29 18.01 -0.94
N ILE A 14 -14.96 18.12 -0.94
CA ILE A 14 -14.16 17.62 0.19
C ILE A 14 -14.61 18.48 1.37
N HIS A 15 -15.41 17.91 2.28
CA HIS A 15 -15.84 18.59 3.47
C HIS A 15 -14.58 19.02 4.24
N GLN A 16 -14.52 20.29 4.64
CA GLN A 16 -13.38 20.86 5.37
C GLN A 16 -13.31 20.32 6.81
N GLY A 17 -13.13 19.01 6.96
CA GLY A 17 -12.35 18.48 8.08
C GLY A 17 -13.05 17.62 9.11
N ARG A 18 -14.39 17.45 9.15
CA ARG A 18 -15.03 16.85 10.34
C ARG A 18 -15.86 15.57 10.17
N PHE A 19 -16.18 15.11 8.96
CA PHE A 19 -17.12 13.97 8.80
C PHE A 19 -16.80 12.99 7.66
N ASP A 20 -15.61 13.07 7.04
CA ASP A 20 -15.31 12.16 5.92
C ASP A 20 -15.30 10.71 6.41
N THR A 21 -16.20 9.89 5.87
CA THR A 21 -16.22 8.46 6.12
C THR A 21 -15.18 7.75 5.24
N GLU A 22 -14.79 6.54 5.64
CA GLU A 22 -13.90 5.69 4.85
C GLU A 22 -14.45 5.49 3.43
N ASN A 23 -15.72 5.09 3.32
CA ASN A 23 -16.37 4.79 2.04
C ASN A 23 -16.43 6.00 1.11
N GLU A 24 -16.68 7.20 1.65
CA GLU A 24 -16.66 8.43 0.85
C GLU A 24 -15.27 8.69 0.29
N LEU A 25 -14.22 8.66 1.12
CA LEU A 25 -12.85 8.89 0.65
C LEU A 25 -12.40 7.84 -0.38
N LEU A 26 -12.78 6.57 -0.20
CA LEU A 26 -12.50 5.52 -1.18
C LEU A 26 -13.22 5.78 -2.51
N THR A 27 -14.50 6.16 -2.46
CA THR A 27 -15.29 6.52 -3.65
C THR A 27 -14.68 7.74 -4.37
N LEU A 28 -14.21 8.75 -3.63
CA LEU A 28 -13.54 9.91 -4.20
C LEU A 28 -12.22 9.53 -4.86
N ARG A 29 -11.46 8.63 -4.25
CA ARG A 29 -10.20 8.13 -4.81
C ARG A 29 -10.44 7.41 -6.13
N GLU A 30 -11.42 6.51 -6.19
CA GLU A 30 -11.77 5.78 -7.42
C GLU A 30 -12.24 6.73 -8.53
N ASN A 31 -13.04 7.73 -8.19
CA ASN A 31 -13.44 8.77 -9.14
C ASN A 31 -12.25 9.58 -9.65
N ALA A 32 -11.32 9.96 -8.77
CA ALA A 32 -10.13 10.70 -9.16
C ALA A 32 -9.23 9.88 -10.10
N LEU A 33 -9.03 8.58 -9.81
CA LEU A 33 -8.33 7.64 -10.70
C LEU A 33 -9.01 7.53 -12.06
N ARG A 34 -10.32 7.27 -12.07
CA ARG A 34 -11.11 7.12 -13.31
C ARG A 34 -11.07 8.37 -14.19
N LEU A 35 -11.02 9.54 -13.58
CA LEU A 35 -10.98 10.84 -14.28
C LEU A 35 -9.55 11.34 -14.54
N ASN A 36 -8.51 10.57 -14.19
CA ASN A 36 -7.10 11.00 -14.24
C ASN A 36 -6.85 12.36 -13.56
N ASN A 37 -7.60 12.67 -12.50
CA ASN A 37 -7.49 13.93 -11.78
C ASN A 37 -6.44 13.81 -10.66
N VAL A 38 -5.17 14.06 -11.02
CA VAL A 38 -4.01 13.92 -10.13
C VAL A 38 -4.14 14.77 -8.86
N LYS A 39 -4.56 16.04 -8.99
CA LYS A 39 -4.70 16.94 -7.83
C LYS A 39 -5.73 16.43 -6.82
N ALA A 40 -6.87 15.93 -7.31
CA ALA A 40 -7.89 15.35 -6.45
C ALA A 40 -7.40 14.04 -5.80
N LEU A 41 -6.70 13.20 -6.57
CA LEU A 41 -6.12 11.96 -6.08
C LEU A 41 -5.13 12.21 -4.94
N ASP A 42 -4.22 13.17 -5.09
CA ASP A 42 -3.24 13.54 -4.08
C ASP A 42 -3.93 14.06 -2.81
N ALA A 43 -4.91 14.96 -2.97
CA ALA A 43 -5.67 15.49 -1.84
C ALA A 43 -6.39 14.38 -1.05
N VAL A 44 -7.03 13.45 -1.75
CA VAL A 44 -7.71 12.31 -1.13
C VAL A 44 -6.72 11.36 -0.47
N ASN A 45 -5.58 11.07 -1.09
CA ASN A 45 -4.54 10.21 -0.51
C ASN A 45 -3.94 10.83 0.77
N MET A 46 -3.68 12.14 0.79
CA MET A 46 -3.23 12.83 2.02
C MET A 46 -4.29 12.76 3.12
N ARG A 47 -5.58 12.88 2.75
CA ARG A 47 -6.68 12.79 3.71
C ARG A 47 -6.84 11.37 4.27
N LEU A 48 -6.80 10.35 3.42
CA LEU A 48 -6.77 8.94 3.82
C LEU A 48 -5.60 8.66 4.77
N LYS A 49 -4.41 9.16 4.45
CA LYS A 49 -3.23 9.03 5.32
C LYS A 49 -3.46 9.61 6.72
N LYS A 50 -4.17 10.75 6.83
CA LYS A 50 -4.45 11.42 8.10
C LYS A 50 -5.56 10.74 8.92
N VAL A 51 -6.65 10.33 8.28
CA VAL A 51 -7.86 9.87 8.97
C VAL A 51 -7.92 8.34 9.07
N PHE A 52 -7.46 7.63 8.04
CA PHE A 52 -7.50 6.17 7.94
C PHE A 52 -6.12 5.59 7.55
N PRO A 53 -5.10 5.75 8.42
CA PRO A 53 -3.71 5.41 8.08
C PRO A 53 -3.52 3.95 7.65
N LYS A 54 -4.22 2.99 8.26
CA LYS A 54 -4.15 1.57 7.87
C LYS A 54 -4.60 1.34 6.42
N ILE A 55 -5.64 2.03 5.99
CA ILE A 55 -6.19 1.95 4.63
C ILE A 55 -5.25 2.64 3.65
N SER A 56 -4.70 3.78 4.04
CA SER A 56 -3.69 4.48 3.24
C SER A 56 -2.45 3.60 3.03
N GLN A 57 -1.96 2.93 4.07
CA GLN A 57 -0.85 1.98 3.95
C GLN A 57 -1.16 0.83 2.98
N ARG A 58 -2.39 0.33 3.05
CA ARG A 58 -2.88 -0.75 2.19
C ARG A 58 -2.96 -0.36 0.71
N LEU A 59 -3.49 0.83 0.40
CA LEU A 59 -3.88 1.22 -0.96
C LEU A 59 -2.95 2.23 -1.63
N VAL A 60 -2.25 3.04 -0.84
CA VAL A 60 -1.46 4.18 -1.32
C VAL A 60 0.03 3.87 -1.17
N GLY A 61 0.47 3.53 0.04
CA GLY A 61 1.91 3.41 0.32
C GLY A 61 2.26 3.72 1.77
N PRO A 62 3.55 3.70 2.12
CA PRO A 62 4.01 3.89 3.49
C PRO A 62 3.58 5.23 4.09
N LEU A 63 3.36 5.23 5.41
CA LEU A 63 2.93 6.41 6.16
C LEU A 63 4.06 7.41 6.37
N TYR A 64 5.30 6.99 6.29
CA TYR A 64 6.45 7.85 6.48
C TYR A 64 7.47 7.56 5.40
N ASP A 65 8.15 8.62 4.95
CA ASP A 65 9.27 8.47 4.04
C ASP A 65 10.41 7.80 4.79
N ARG A 66 10.88 6.67 4.27
CA ARG A 66 12.11 6.04 4.70
C ARG A 66 13.16 6.34 3.64
N LYS A 67 14.40 6.58 4.05
CA LYS A 67 15.50 6.78 3.11
C LYS A 67 16.66 5.88 3.51
N ARG A 68 17.18 5.14 2.53
CA ARG A 68 18.42 4.36 2.63
C ARG A 68 19.40 4.89 1.58
N ASP A 69 20.64 4.42 1.61
CA ASP A 69 21.55 4.61 0.48
C ASP A 69 20.87 4.13 -0.82
N LYS A 70 20.94 4.96 -1.87
CA LYS A 70 20.25 4.75 -3.16
C LYS A 70 20.73 3.51 -3.91
N ARG A 71 21.89 2.95 -3.55
CA ARG A 71 22.41 1.71 -4.14
C ARG A 71 21.52 0.51 -3.84
N PHE A 72 20.82 0.53 -2.69
CA PHE A 72 19.91 -0.55 -2.31
C PHE A 72 18.56 -0.43 -3.02
N GLN A 73 18.09 -1.53 -3.59
CA GLN A 73 16.81 -1.67 -4.25
C GLN A 73 15.76 -2.27 -3.29
N CYS A 74 15.42 -1.54 -2.22
CA CYS A 74 14.38 -1.96 -1.27
C CYS A 74 13.23 -0.96 -1.17
N TYR A 75 12.16 -1.35 -0.45
CA TYR A 75 10.96 -0.52 -0.25
C TYR A 75 11.18 0.75 0.58
N CYS A 76 12.38 0.98 1.12
CA CYS A 76 12.76 2.30 1.60
C CYS A 76 12.94 3.28 0.44
N ASN A 77 13.63 2.86 -0.63
CA ASN A 77 13.91 3.73 -1.77
C ASN A 77 12.84 3.66 -2.86
N VAL A 78 12.17 2.51 -2.98
CA VAL A 78 11.07 2.29 -3.94
C VAL A 78 9.81 1.91 -3.16
N PRO A 79 9.16 2.88 -2.49
CA PRO A 79 8.02 2.60 -1.63
C PRO A 79 6.84 2.05 -2.43
N LYS A 80 6.16 1.05 -1.85
CA LYS A 80 4.98 0.39 -2.41
C LYS A 80 3.86 0.32 -1.37
N SER A 81 2.62 0.16 -1.81
CA SER A 81 1.50 -0.15 -0.93
C SER A 81 1.56 -1.60 -0.45
N LEU A 82 0.92 -1.91 0.69
CA LEU A 82 0.89 -3.30 1.18
C LEU A 82 0.24 -4.24 0.16
N TYR A 83 -0.74 -3.76 -0.63
CA TYR A 83 -1.31 -4.55 -1.71
C TYR A 83 -0.27 -4.90 -2.78
N ALA A 84 0.52 -3.92 -3.24
CA ALA A 84 1.56 -4.19 -4.23
C ALA A 84 2.66 -5.13 -3.68
N ILE A 85 3.04 -4.97 -2.40
CA ILE A 85 3.98 -5.88 -1.73
C ILE A 85 3.40 -7.29 -1.60
N HIS A 86 2.10 -7.43 -1.32
CA HIS A 86 1.43 -8.72 -1.32
C HIS A 86 1.57 -9.43 -2.68
N LEU A 87 1.39 -8.70 -3.79
CA LEU A 87 1.57 -9.24 -5.13
C LEU A 87 3.04 -9.61 -5.40
N ASP A 88 4.00 -8.82 -4.91
CA ASP A 88 5.42 -9.15 -4.99
C ASP A 88 5.73 -10.45 -4.22
N ILE A 89 5.15 -10.64 -3.02
CA ILE A 89 5.31 -11.87 -2.21
C ILE A 89 4.74 -13.08 -2.97
N LEU A 90 3.50 -12.98 -3.48
CA LEU A 90 2.87 -14.07 -4.21
C LEU A 90 3.60 -14.44 -5.50
N SER A 91 4.24 -13.47 -6.15
CA SER A 91 4.98 -13.68 -7.39
C SER A 91 6.46 -14.02 -7.18
N GLY A 92 6.95 -14.07 -5.94
CA GLY A 92 8.36 -14.30 -5.64
C GLY A 92 9.27 -13.18 -6.14
N LYS A 93 8.76 -11.95 -6.23
CA LYS A 93 9.48 -10.76 -6.76
C LYS A 93 9.87 -9.77 -5.66
N VAL A 94 9.91 -10.21 -4.40
CA VAL A 94 10.37 -9.38 -3.30
C VAL A 94 11.86 -9.10 -3.51
N PRO A 95 12.32 -7.83 -3.51
CA PRO A 95 13.73 -7.53 -3.67
C PRO A 95 14.56 -8.09 -2.51
N THR A 96 15.70 -8.72 -2.81
CA THR A 96 16.66 -9.24 -1.82
C THR A 96 17.07 -8.17 -0.80
N ASP A 97 17.31 -6.93 -1.25
CA ASP A 97 17.65 -5.81 -0.37
C ASP A 97 16.54 -5.45 0.63
N ALA A 98 15.27 -5.80 0.32
CA ALA A 98 14.14 -5.64 1.22
C ALA A 98 14.08 -6.76 2.27
N LEU A 99 14.53 -7.97 1.94
CA LEU A 99 14.61 -9.10 2.87
C LEU A 99 15.68 -8.86 3.95
N THR A 100 16.83 -8.33 3.56
CA THR A 100 17.95 -8.05 4.48
C THR A 100 17.72 -6.77 5.31
N CYS A 101 16.84 -5.87 4.85
CA CYS A 101 16.53 -4.62 5.53
C CYS A 101 15.49 -4.81 6.65
N ASP A 102 15.88 -4.57 7.91
CA ASP A 102 14.98 -4.72 9.05
C ASP A 102 13.77 -3.80 9.02
N ALA A 103 13.95 -2.56 8.55
CA ALA A 103 12.86 -1.63 8.39
C ALA A 103 11.84 -2.14 7.36
N CYS A 104 12.30 -2.63 6.20
CA CYS A 104 11.41 -3.23 5.20
C CYS A 104 10.72 -4.48 5.72
N TRP A 105 11.43 -5.32 6.47
CA TRP A 105 10.83 -6.51 7.04
C TRP A 105 9.68 -6.18 8.00
N GLN A 106 9.90 -5.27 8.94
CA GLN A 106 8.92 -4.96 9.97
C GLN A 106 7.71 -4.20 9.39
N GLU A 107 7.99 -3.13 8.67
CA GLU A 107 6.97 -2.16 8.26
C GLU A 107 6.23 -2.56 6.98
N ASP A 108 6.86 -3.36 6.12
CA ASP A 108 6.30 -3.74 4.82
C ASP A 108 5.94 -5.22 4.80
N LEU A 109 6.91 -6.12 4.91
CA LEU A 109 6.70 -7.56 4.68
C LEU A 109 5.88 -8.22 5.80
N ALA A 110 6.27 -8.04 7.06
CA ALA A 110 5.56 -8.59 8.21
C ALA A 110 4.17 -7.96 8.37
N THR A 111 4.05 -6.66 8.11
CA THR A 111 2.75 -5.96 8.11
C THR A 111 1.84 -6.46 6.99
N THR A 112 2.39 -6.70 5.79
CA THR A 112 1.66 -7.32 4.67
C THR A 112 1.22 -8.73 5.02
N TRP A 113 2.07 -9.54 5.66
CA TRP A 113 1.67 -10.87 6.16
C TRP A 113 0.56 -10.80 7.20
N GLY A 114 0.64 -9.88 8.17
CA GLY A 114 -0.41 -9.70 9.18
C GLY A 114 -1.77 -9.43 8.54
N TYR A 115 -1.79 -8.63 7.47
CA TYR A 115 -3.01 -8.31 6.74
C TYR A 115 -3.44 -9.40 5.77
N TYR A 116 -2.64 -9.66 4.73
CA TYR A 116 -2.99 -10.54 3.63
C TYR A 116 -2.73 -12.01 3.91
N GLY A 117 -1.84 -12.36 4.83
CA GLY A 117 -1.59 -13.75 5.23
C GLY A 117 -2.45 -14.20 6.40
N TRP A 118 -2.36 -13.50 7.53
CA TRP A 118 -3.07 -13.90 8.75
C TRP A 118 -4.56 -13.54 8.71
N ALA A 119 -4.91 -12.29 8.42
CA ALA A 119 -6.30 -11.83 8.47
C ALA A 119 -7.11 -12.24 7.23
N SER A 120 -6.59 -12.01 6.01
CA SER A 120 -7.31 -12.31 4.76
C SER A 120 -7.05 -13.69 4.18
N LYS A 121 -6.03 -14.43 4.65
CA LYS A 121 -5.65 -15.77 4.13
C LYS A 121 -5.33 -15.82 2.62
N GLU A 122 -4.93 -14.70 2.04
CA GLU A 122 -4.54 -14.57 0.63
C GLU A 122 -3.09 -14.99 0.36
N ILE A 123 -2.19 -14.82 1.34
CA ILE A 123 -0.82 -15.34 1.27
C ILE A 123 -0.82 -16.72 1.95
N PRO A 124 -0.55 -17.82 1.21
CA PRO A 124 -0.38 -19.14 1.79
C PRO A 124 0.76 -19.20 2.79
N ILE A 125 0.63 -20.05 3.81
CA ILE A 125 1.65 -20.23 4.85
C ILE A 125 2.97 -20.73 4.25
N GLU A 126 2.90 -21.54 3.20
CA GLU A 126 4.04 -22.11 2.49
C GLU A 126 4.87 -21.02 1.81
N ILE A 127 4.20 -20.08 1.12
CA ILE A 127 4.86 -18.93 0.49
C ILE A 127 5.52 -18.06 1.56
N TRP A 128 4.85 -17.84 2.68
CA TRP A 128 5.42 -17.06 3.78
C TRP A 128 6.61 -17.75 4.46
N LYS A 129 6.54 -19.06 4.66
CA LYS A 129 7.66 -19.85 5.19
C LYS A 129 8.87 -19.79 4.27
N ALA A 130 8.66 -19.91 2.95
CA ALA A 130 9.73 -19.77 1.97
C ALA A 130 10.39 -18.39 2.05
N LEU A 131 9.60 -17.31 2.12
CA LEU A 131 10.12 -15.95 2.27
C LEU A 131 10.91 -15.75 3.57
N CYS A 132 10.45 -16.36 4.67
CA CYS A 132 11.17 -16.35 5.95
C CYS A 132 12.51 -17.08 5.87
N ALA A 133 12.55 -18.22 5.16
CA ALA A 133 13.78 -18.97 4.95
C ALA A 133 14.77 -18.19 4.09
N GLU A 134 14.33 -17.60 2.98
CA GLU A 134 15.14 -16.77 2.08
C GLU A 134 15.79 -15.60 2.84
N ARG A 135 15.02 -14.89 3.68
CA ARG A 135 15.59 -13.88 4.57
C ARG A 135 16.62 -14.46 5.54
N GLY A 136 16.35 -15.64 6.10
CA GLY A 136 17.28 -16.35 6.97
C GLY A 136 18.64 -16.53 6.31
N ASP A 137 18.61 -17.06 5.10
CA ASP A 137 19.79 -17.34 4.29
C ASP A 137 20.52 -16.05 3.89
N ASP A 138 19.81 -15.09 3.32
CA ASP A 138 20.40 -13.85 2.81
C ASP A 138 20.97 -12.95 3.92
N LYS A 139 20.30 -12.90 5.08
CA LYS A 139 20.67 -11.98 6.15
C LYS A 139 21.68 -12.59 7.13
N PHE A 140 21.56 -13.88 7.43
CA PHE A 140 22.29 -14.48 8.55
C PHE A 140 23.27 -15.59 8.12
N ALA A 141 23.11 -16.23 6.96
CA ALA A 141 24.00 -17.32 6.55
C ALA A 141 25.36 -16.86 6.02
N TYR A 142 25.52 -15.60 5.59
CA TYR A 142 26.80 -15.04 5.15
C TYR A 142 27.60 -14.32 6.26
N GLY A 143 27.29 -14.60 7.53
CA GLY A 143 27.91 -13.97 8.70
C GLY A 143 28.72 -14.90 9.60
N SER A 144 29.18 -16.05 9.10
CA SER A 144 30.09 -16.99 9.81
C SER A 144 31.49 -17.00 9.20
#